data_AF-B8ZZL1-F1
#
_entry.id   AF-B8ZZL1-F1
#
_cell.length_a   1.000
_cell.length_b   1.000
_cell.length_c   1.000
_cell.angle_alpha   90.00
_cell.angle_beta   90.00
_cell.angle_gamma   90.00
#
_symmetry.space_group_name_H-M   'P 1'
#
loop_
_entity.id
_entity.type
_entity.pdbx_description
1 polymer ?
#
loop_
_entity_poly.entity_id
_entity_poly.type
_entity_poly.pdbx_seq_one_letter_code
_entity_poly.pdbx_strand_id
1 'polypeptide(L)' 'MNRAFSRKKDKTWMHTPEALSKHFIPYNAKFLGSTEVEQPKGTEVVRDAVRKLKFARHIKKSEGQKIP' A
#
# COMPACT_ATOMS: atom_id res chain seq x y z
N MET A 1 -6.04 22.26 -14.57
CA MET A 1 -4.62 22.20 -14.98
C MET A 1 -4.06 20.81 -14.68
N ASN A 2 -3.96 19.94 -15.69
CA ASN A 2 -3.36 18.62 -15.57
C ASN A 2 -1.84 18.76 -15.42
N ARG A 3 -1.33 18.64 -14.20
CA ARG A 3 0.11 18.58 -13.96
C ARG A 3 0.61 17.25 -14.50
N ALA A 4 1.11 17.26 -15.74
CA ALA A 4 1.76 16.10 -16.32
C ALA A 4 2.85 15.62 -15.36
N PHE A 5 2.73 14.39 -14.88
CA PHE A 5 3.81 13.73 -14.14
C PHE A 5 5.00 13.64 -15.10
N SER A 6 5.94 14.57 -14.96
CA SER A 6 7.20 14.52 -15.70
C SER A 6 7.91 13.24 -15.26
N ARG A 7 7.79 12.20 -16.09
CA ARG A 7 8.45 10.91 -15.91
C ARG A 7 9.94 11.17 -16.15
N LYS A 8 10.68 11.50 -15.09
CA LYS A 8 12.14 11.32 -15.10
C LYS A 8 12.40 9.88 -15.52
N LYS A 9 12.92 9.69 -16.74
CA LYS A 9 13.18 8.39 -17.37
C LYS A 9 14.25 7.57 -16.62
N ASP A 10 14.94 8.20 -15.67
CA ASP A 10 16.15 7.64 -15.05
C ASP A 10 15.93 7.09 -13.63
N LYS A 11 14.70 6.66 -13.29
CA LYS A 11 14.55 5.72 -12.18
C LYS A 11 14.72 4.31 -12.73
N THR A 12 15.91 3.76 -12.56
CA THR A 12 16.20 2.35 -12.83
C THR A 12 15.25 1.51 -11.99
N TRP A 13 14.18 1.03 -12.61
CA TRP A 13 13.29 0.08 -11.99
C TRP A 13 14.07 -1.22 -11.81
N MET A 14 13.99 -1.80 -10.60
CA MET A 14 14.82 -2.96 -10.24
C MET A 14 14.49 -4.22 -11.07
N HIS A 15 13.29 -4.27 -11.66
CA HIS A 15 12.79 -5.43 -12.39
C HIS A 15 12.68 -5.14 -13.87
N THR A 16 12.83 -6.17 -14.71
CA THR A 16 12.53 -6.04 -16.13
C THR A 16 11.01 -5.96 -16.35
N PRO A 17 10.52 -5.30 -17.42
CA PRO A 17 9.10 -5.31 -17.75
C PRO A 17 8.56 -6.73 -17.95
N GLU A 18 9.38 -7.65 -18.48
CA GLU A 18 8.99 -9.05 -18.69
C GLU A 18 8.65 -9.77 -17.39
N ALA A 19 9.40 -9.51 -16.31
CA ALA A 19 9.17 -10.11 -15.00
C ALA A 19 7.79 -9.76 -14.43
N LEU A 20 7.23 -8.60 -14.78
CA LEU A 20 5.88 -8.19 -14.40
C LEU A 20 4.79 -8.74 -15.34
N SER A 21 5.12 -8.99 -16.61
CA SER A 21 4.16 -9.43 -17.62
C SER A 21 3.94 -10.95 -17.67
N LYS A 22 5.00 -11.74 -17.50
CA LYS A 22 4.97 -13.22 -17.61
C LYS A 22 5.00 -13.93 -16.26
N HIS A 23 5.44 -13.23 -15.22
CA HIS A 23 5.64 -13.77 -13.87
C HIS A 23 5.11 -12.80 -12.81
N PHE A 24 5.45 -13.05 -11.55
CA PHE A 24 5.17 -12.18 -10.41
C PHE A 24 6.43 -12.00 -9.56
N ILE A 25 6.50 -10.91 -8.81
CA ILE A 25 7.61 -10.63 -7.90
C ILE A 25 7.11 -10.82 -6.47
N PRO A 26 7.54 -11.88 -5.76
CA PRO A 26 7.10 -12.14 -4.41
C PRO A 26 7.72 -11.16 -3.40
N TYR A 27 6.91 -10.69 -2.45
CA TYR A 27 7.35 -9.91 -1.31
C TYR A 27 6.66 -10.41 -0.04
N ASN A 28 7.44 -10.63 1.02
CA ASN A 28 6.89 -10.93 2.34
C ASN A 28 6.51 -9.62 3.03
N ALA A 29 5.25 -9.52 3.47
CA ALA A 29 4.73 -8.35 4.16
C ALA A 29 3.78 -8.76 5.28
N LYS A 30 3.63 -7.89 6.29
CA LYS A 30 2.59 -8.05 7.33
C LYS A 30 1.33 -7.36 6.86
N PHE A 31 0.23 -8.10 6.79
CA PHE A 31 -1.06 -7.56 6.41
C PHE A 31 -1.74 -6.88 7.60
N LEU A 32 -2.00 -5.56 7.49
CA LEU A 32 -2.69 -4.82 8.56
C LEU A 32 -4.22 -5.01 8.51
N GLY A 33 -4.77 -5.36 7.35
CA GLY A 33 -6.21 -5.40 7.09
C GLY A 33 -6.60 -4.55 5.87
N SER A 34 -7.90 -4.55 5.56
CA SER A 34 -8.53 -3.71 4.54
C SER A 34 -9.59 -2.80 5.19
N THR A 35 -9.85 -1.66 4.56
CA THR A 35 -10.93 -0.76 4.98
C THR A 35 -11.56 -0.12 3.75
N GLU A 36 -12.87 0.08 3.80
CA GLU A 36 -13.60 0.78 2.77
C GLU A 36 -13.23 2.27 2.77
N VAL A 37 -13.11 2.84 1.55
CA VAL A 37 -12.77 4.24 1.33
C VAL A 37 -13.73 4.82 0.30
N GLU A 38 -14.02 6.12 0.43
CA GLU A 38 -14.99 6.80 -0.44
C GLU A 38 -14.45 7.11 -1.83
N GLN A 39 -13.14 7.35 -1.93
CA GLN A 39 -12.50 7.81 -3.16
C GLN A 39 -11.53 6.76 -3.70
N PRO A 40 -11.46 6.56 -5.04
CA PRO A 40 -10.59 5.55 -5.65
C PRO A 40 -9.11 5.93 -5.61
N LYS A 41 -8.77 7.20 -5.34
CA LYS A 41 -7.39 7.70 -5.30
C LYS A 41 -7.27 8.90 -4.37
N GLY A 42 -6.05 9.16 -3.90
CA GLY A 42 -5.73 10.34 -3.10
C GLY A 42 -4.75 10.02 -1.98
N THR A 43 -3.71 10.84 -1.83
CA THR A 43 -2.70 10.64 -0.78
C THR A 43 -3.31 10.73 0.62
N GLU A 44 -4.27 11.62 0.81
CA GLU A 44 -4.95 11.83 2.10
C GLU A 44 -5.84 10.63 2.45
N VAL A 45 -6.64 10.17 1.48
CA VAL A 45 -7.51 8.99 1.61
C VAL A 45 -6.71 7.75 2.05
N VAL A 46 -5.56 7.49 1.41
CA VAL A 46 -4.69 6.37 1.77
C VAL A 46 -4.06 6.57 3.15
N ARG A 47 -3.63 7.79 3.49
CA ARG A 47 -3.04 8.10 4.80
C ARG A 47 -4.03 7.86 5.94
N ASP A 48 -5.28 8.26 5.76
CA ASP A 48 -6.33 8.10 6.76
C ASP A 48 -6.75 6.64 6.90
N ALA A 49 -6.86 5.88 5.80
CA ALA A 49 -7.09 4.44 5.82
C ALA A 49 -5.99 3.70 6.61
N VAL A 50 -4.72 4.02 6.36
CA VAL A 50 -3.59 3.42 7.09
C VAL A 50 -3.62 3.80 8.57
N ARG A 51 -3.96 5.05 8.92
CA ARG A 51 -4.08 5.49 10.32
C ARG A 51 -5.17 4.70 11.05
N LYS A 52 -6.35 4.53 10.43
CA LYS A 52 -7.47 3.75 10.96
C LYS A 52 -7.07 2.29 11.22
N LEU A 53 -6.42 1.65 10.26
CA LEU A 53 -5.96 0.26 10.40
C LEU A 53 -4.91 0.09 11.49
N LYS A 54 -3.96 1.02 11.61
CA LYS A 54 -2.95 1.01 12.69
C LYS A 54 -3.59 1.14 14.07
N PHE A 55 -4.59 2.01 14.20
CA PHE A 55 -5.33 2.19 15.46
C PHE A 55 -6.11 0.93 15.85
N ALA A 56 -6.87 0.34 14.91
CA ALA A 56 -7.57 -0.92 15.13
C ALA A 56 -6.62 -2.07 15.51
N ARG A 57 -5.44 -2.13 14.86
CA ARG A 57 -4.39 -3.09 15.23
C ARG A 57 -3.87 -2.88 16.65
N HIS A 58 -3.70 -1.62 17.07
CA HIS A 58 -3.24 -1.31 18.42
C HIS A 58 -4.24 -1.78 19.47
N ILE A 59 -5.54 -1.56 19.22
CA ILE A 59 -6.62 -2.07 20.08
C ILE A 59 -6.57 -3.61 20.18
N LYS A 60 -6.58 -4.31 19.04
CA LYS A 60 -6.53 -5.79 19.01
C LYS A 60 -5.32 -6.36 19.74
N LYS A 61 -4.17 -5.69 19.63
CA LYS A 61 -2.95 -6.06 20.36
C LYS A 61 -3.13 -5.88 21.87
N SER A 62 -3.73 -4.78 22.31
CA SER A 62 -4.00 -4.51 23.72
C SER A 62 -5.03 -5.47 24.32
N GLU A 63 -5.97 -5.97 23.53
CA GLU A 63 -6.95 -6.99 23.90
C GLU A 63 -6.37 -8.42 23.96
N GLY A 64 -5.06 -8.59 23.75
CA GLY A 64 -4.37 -9.87 23.91
C GLY A 64 -4.53 -10.85 22.75
N GLN A 65 -5.18 -10.45 21.65
CA GLN A 65 -5.18 -11.25 20.43
C GLN A 65 -3.76 -11.27 19.82
N LYS A 66 -3.14 -12.45 19.81
CA LYS A 66 -1.90 -12.67 19.06
C LYS A 66 -2.23 -12.67 17.57
N ILE A 67 -1.86 -11.59 16.90
CA ILE A 67 -1.96 -11.46 15.45
C ILE A 67 -0.78 -12.26 14.84
N PRO A 68 -1.03 -13.25 13.97
CA PRO A 68 0.03 -14.02 13.29
C PRO A 68 0.94 -13.15 12.42
#